data_AF-A0AAE0LMK7-F1
#
_entry.id   AF-A0AAE0LMK7-F1
#
_cell.length_a   1.000
_cell.length_b   1.000
_cell.length_c   1.000
_cell.angle_alpha   90.00
_cell.angle_beta   90.00
_cell.angle_gamma   90.00
#
_symmetry.space_group_name_H-M   'P 1'
#
loop_
_entity.id
_entity.type
_entity.pdbx_description
1 polymer ?
#
loop_
_entity_poly.entity_id
_entity_poly.type
_entity_poly.pdbx_seq_one_letter_code
_entity_poly.pdbx_strand_id
1 'polypeptide(L)'
;MATSMTAGPLGASMYRSLGWHSVFCLELGFAAIGLVVLHFSFLRLRSRPEHSHSMLLNEGDSKVPRIDLGGWVLLSLAVIVPLIALTLGDNLISWDHPLEISLLICGPILIASFVLFEAKAAAVPIINMTPVFKMEYLVVLFQVFGVISILNSVPNCLSLRPNEVRLANRVNRLSSSSRHTFKSAPLTHPPSRTGP
;
A
#
# COMPACT_ATOMS: atom_id res chain seq x y z
N MET A 1 -17.39 7.32 -9.82
CA MET A 1 -17.73 6.17 -8.95
C MET A 1 -17.60 4.81 -9.65
N ALA A 2 -17.80 4.70 -10.97
CA ALA A 2 -17.64 3.42 -11.69
C ALA A 2 -16.18 3.00 -11.99
N THR A 3 -15.22 3.94 -11.95
CA THR A 3 -13.82 3.68 -12.30
C THR A 3 -13.04 2.90 -11.25
N SER A 4 -13.44 2.93 -9.97
CA SER A 4 -12.72 2.23 -8.89
C SER A 4 -13.05 0.74 -8.80
N MET A 5 -14.24 0.31 -9.26
CA MET A 5 -14.67 -1.09 -9.20
C MET A 5 -14.00 -1.97 -10.26
N THR A 6 -13.59 -1.39 -11.40
CA THR A 6 -12.88 -2.11 -12.47
C THR A 6 -11.38 -2.19 -12.23
N ALA A 7 -10.80 -1.26 -11.46
CA ALA A 7 -9.36 -1.20 -11.22
C ALA A 7 -8.80 -2.45 -10.51
N GLY A 8 -9.53 -3.01 -9.54
CA GLY A 8 -9.08 -4.20 -8.81
C GLY A 8 -8.96 -5.44 -9.68
N PRO A 9 -10.03 -5.87 -10.38
CA PRO A 9 -9.98 -7.01 -11.30
C PRO A 9 -9.03 -6.79 -12.48
N LEU A 10 -8.93 -5.56 -13.00
CA LEU A 10 -8.02 -5.20 -14.08
C LEU A 10 -6.55 -5.27 -13.63
N GLY A 11 -6.23 -4.77 -12.43
CA GLY A 11 -4.90 -4.93 -11.85
C GLY A 11 -4.53 -6.39 -11.63
N ALA A 12 -5.49 -7.20 -11.15
CA ALA A 12 -5.28 -8.63 -10.94
C ALA A 12 -5.10 -9.40 -12.26
N SER A 13 -5.76 -9.01 -13.35
CA SER A 13 -5.59 -9.63 -14.66
C SER A 13 -4.26 -9.23 -15.31
N MET A 14 -3.86 -7.96 -15.19
CA MET A 14 -2.56 -7.47 -15.68
C MET A 14 -1.39 -8.12 -14.93
N TYR A 15 -1.50 -8.32 -13.62
CA TYR A 15 -0.48 -9.04 -12.85
C TYR A 15 -0.27 -10.47 -13.37
N ARG A 16 -1.36 -11.15 -13.75
CA ARG A 16 -1.31 -12.53 -14.25
C ARG A 16 -0.74 -12.66 -15.66
N SER A 17 -0.93 -11.65 -16.53
CA SER A 17 -0.48 -11.71 -17.92
C SER A 17 0.87 -11.05 -18.17
N LEU A 18 1.17 -9.96 -17.48
CA LEU A 18 2.28 -9.04 -17.80
C LEU A 18 3.22 -8.79 -16.62
N GLY A 19 3.00 -9.46 -15.48
CA GLY A 19 3.79 -9.29 -14.26
C GLY A 19 3.58 -7.94 -13.58
N TRP A 20 4.23 -7.76 -12.43
CA TRP A 20 4.06 -6.58 -11.57
C TRP A 20 4.67 -5.29 -12.15
N HIS A 21 5.73 -5.39 -12.96
CA HIS A 21 6.40 -4.24 -13.57
C HIS A 21 5.47 -3.42 -14.49
N SER A 22 4.47 -4.08 -15.07
CA SER A 22 3.55 -3.44 -16.02
C SER A 22 2.63 -2.42 -15.36
N VAL A 23 2.43 -2.51 -14.05
CA VAL A 23 1.72 -1.48 -13.26
C VAL A 23 2.52 -0.18 -13.26
N PHE A 24 3.85 -0.26 -13.08
CA PHE A 24 4.73 0.90 -13.12
C PHE A 24 4.79 1.53 -14.51
N CYS A 25 4.82 0.72 -15.57
CA CYS A 25 4.77 1.25 -16.94
C CYS A 25 3.46 2.01 -17.22
N LEU A 26 2.34 1.51 -16.71
CA LEU A 26 1.04 2.18 -16.84
C LEU A 26 1.01 3.50 -16.07
N GLU A 27 1.51 3.50 -14.83
CA GLU A 27 1.65 4.72 -14.02
C GLU A 27 2.55 5.77 -14.70
N LEU A 28 3.67 5.34 -15.26
CA LEU A 28 4.58 6.19 -16.02
C LEU A 28 3.90 6.79 -17.26
N GLY A 29 3.07 6.01 -17.96
CA GLY A 29 2.27 6.47 -19.08
C GLY A 29 1.27 7.56 -18.67
N PHE A 30 0.55 7.38 -17.57
CA PHE A 30 -0.35 8.40 -17.03
C PHE A 30 0.39 9.66 -16.60
N ALA A 31 1.55 9.52 -15.93
CA ALA A 31 2.38 10.65 -15.54
C ALA A 31 2.89 11.44 -16.77
N ALA A 32 3.33 10.74 -17.82
CA ALA A 32 3.78 11.37 -19.06
C ALA A 32 2.65 12.13 -19.76
N ILE A 33 1.44 11.54 -19.84
CA ILE A 33 0.26 12.22 -20.40
C ILE A 33 -0.08 13.46 -19.58
N GLY A 34 -0.07 13.37 -18.26
CA GLY A 34 -0.29 14.51 -17.36
C GLY A 34 0.71 15.64 -17.61
N LEU A 35 1.99 15.30 -17.78
CA LEU A 35 3.07 16.25 -18.05
C LEU A 35 2.90 16.93 -19.41
N VAL A 36 2.47 16.18 -20.43
CA VAL A 36 2.15 16.72 -21.76
C VAL A 36 0.97 17.69 -21.67
N VAL A 37 -0.13 17.30 -21.02
CA VAL A 37 -1.31 18.17 -20.84
C VAL A 37 -0.95 19.43 -20.06
N LEU A 38 -0.13 19.31 -19.02
CA LEU A 38 0.35 20.44 -18.24
C LEU A 38 1.20 21.38 -19.09
N HIS A 39 2.17 20.84 -19.85
CA HIS A 39 3.01 21.60 -20.75
C HIS A 39 2.20 22.36 -21.81
N PHE A 40 1.25 21.69 -22.46
CA PHE A 40 0.34 22.35 -23.41
C PHE A 40 -0.55 23.41 -22.74
N SER A 41 -1.00 23.16 -21.51
CA SER A 41 -1.79 24.12 -20.74
C SER A 41 -0.99 25.38 -20.42
N PHE A 42 0.27 25.24 -19.98
CA PHE A 42 1.17 26.38 -19.73
C PHE A 42 1.49 27.17 -20.99
N LEU A 43 1.76 26.47 -22.11
CA LEU A 43 1.95 27.13 -23.41
C LEU A 43 0.71 27.93 -23.83
N ARG A 44 -0.49 27.37 -23.65
CA ARG A 44 -1.75 28.03 -23.97
C ARG A 44 -2.06 29.22 -23.06
N LEU A 45 -1.62 29.17 -21.80
CA LEU A 45 -1.77 30.25 -20.83
C LEU A 45 -0.80 31.40 -21.12
N ARG A 46 0.44 31.10 -21.53
CA ARG A 46 1.44 32.09 -21.95
C ARG A 46 0.99 32.90 -23.17
N SER A 47 0.21 32.29 -24.07
CA SER A 47 -0.32 32.94 -25.28
C SER A 47 -1.54 33.85 -25.03
N ARG A 48 -2.05 33.96 -23.79
CA ARG A 48 -3.20 34.81 -23.44
C ARG A 48 -2.75 35.98 -22.54
N PRO A 49 -2.60 37.21 -23.07
CA PRO A 49 -2.09 38.36 -22.32
C PRO A 49 -3.03 38.80 -21.18
N GLU A 50 -4.32 38.51 -21.27
CA GLU A 50 -5.36 38.82 -20.27
C GLU A 50 -5.16 38.12 -18.91
N HIS A 51 -4.27 37.13 -18.79
CA HIS A 51 -3.98 36.42 -17.53
C HIS A 51 -2.49 36.52 -17.11
N SER A 52 -1.71 37.35 -17.81
CA SER A 52 -0.29 37.58 -17.51
C SER A 52 -0.05 38.29 -16.16
N HIS A 53 -1.12 38.81 -15.54
CA HIS A 53 -1.09 39.38 -14.18
C HIS A 53 -1.25 38.34 -13.06
N SER A 54 -1.41 37.05 -13.39
CA SER A 54 -1.33 35.99 -12.39
C SER A 54 0.13 35.84 -11.93
N MET A 55 0.32 35.78 -10.60
CA MET A 55 1.59 35.78 -9.86
C MET A 55 2.69 34.83 -10.37
N LEU A 56 2.36 33.89 -11.27
CA LEU A 56 3.27 32.93 -11.88
C LEU A 56 3.99 33.42 -13.15
N LEU A 57 3.52 34.47 -13.84
CA LEU A 57 4.04 34.90 -15.16
C LEU A 57 4.64 36.32 -15.19
N ASN A 58 4.76 37.01 -14.05
CA ASN A 58 5.39 38.33 -14.01
C ASN A 58 6.92 38.21 -14.10
N GLU A 59 7.47 38.29 -15.31
CA GLU A 59 8.91 38.41 -15.58
C GLU A 59 9.48 39.83 -15.30
N GLY A 60 8.71 40.71 -14.63
CA GLY A 60 9.07 42.12 -14.44
C GLY A 60 9.57 42.54 -13.06
N ASP A 61 9.41 41.71 -12.02
CA ASP A 61 9.95 42.00 -10.70
C ASP A 61 10.55 40.75 -10.07
N SER A 62 11.79 40.89 -9.66
CA SER A 62 12.74 40.01 -8.98
C SER A 62 12.19 39.21 -7.77
N LYS A 63 11.15 38.41 -7.98
CA LYS A 63 10.71 37.34 -7.08
C LYS A 63 10.43 36.10 -7.91
N VAL A 64 11.51 35.40 -8.25
CA VAL A 64 11.47 33.97 -8.56
C VAL A 64 10.48 33.34 -7.58
N PRO A 65 9.42 32.63 -8.03
CA PRO A 65 8.53 31.93 -7.11
C PRO A 65 9.44 31.04 -6.27
N ARG A 66 9.56 31.37 -4.99
CA ARG A 66 10.43 30.65 -4.07
C ARG A 66 9.75 29.30 -3.86
N ILE A 67 10.09 28.36 -4.74
CA ILE A 67 9.73 26.96 -4.60
C ILE A 67 10.18 26.55 -3.20
N ASP A 68 9.25 26.11 -2.37
CA ASP A 68 9.58 25.62 -1.03
C ASP A 68 10.26 24.25 -1.14
N LEU A 69 11.54 24.29 -1.51
CA LEU A 69 12.39 23.11 -1.65
C LEU A 69 12.51 22.38 -0.31
N GLY A 70 12.46 23.10 0.80
CA GLY A 70 12.51 22.54 2.15
C GLY A 70 11.29 21.67 2.43
N GLY A 71 10.09 22.19 2.16
CA GLY A 71 8.85 21.42 2.28
C GLY A 71 8.82 20.20 1.36
N TRP A 72 9.32 20.31 0.12
CA TRP A 72 9.39 19.19 -0.83
C TRP A 72 10.31 18.07 -0.35
N VAL A 73 11.52 18.42 0.09
CA VAL A 73 12.50 17.44 0.59
C VAL A 73 11.99 16.79 1.87
N LEU A 74 11.41 17.57 2.78
CA LEU A 74 10.90 17.07 4.05
C LEU A 74 9.70 16.13 3.86
N LEU A 75 8.77 16.49 2.96
CA LEU A 75 7.65 15.63 2.59
C LEU A 75 8.12 14.34 1.90
N SER A 76 9.07 14.45 0.97
CA SER A 76 9.64 13.27 0.29
C SER A 76 10.29 12.33 1.30
N LEU A 77 11.07 12.87 2.23
CA LEU A 77 11.74 12.08 3.26
C LEU A 77 10.73 11.43 4.21
N ALA A 78 9.67 12.15 4.59
CA ALA A 78 8.59 11.65 5.44
C ALA A 78 7.83 10.46 4.81
N VAL A 79 7.81 10.34 3.48
CA VAL A 79 7.20 9.22 2.76
C VAL A 79 8.22 8.09 2.52
N ILE A 80 9.44 8.43 2.11
CA ILE A 80 10.47 7.45 1.75
C ILE A 80 10.93 6.65 2.98
N VAL A 81 11.13 7.30 4.13
CA VAL A 81 11.65 6.63 5.34
C VAL A 81 10.72 5.51 5.83
N PRO A 82 9.40 5.74 6.02
CA PRO A 82 8.47 4.66 6.35
C PRO A 82 8.37 3.59 5.27
N LEU A 83 8.47 3.96 3.99
CA LEU A 83 8.41 3.01 2.88
C LEU A 83 9.61 2.07 2.89
N ILE A 84 10.81 2.57 3.18
CA ILE A 84 12.01 1.76 3.39
C ILE A 84 11.82 0.83 4.60
N ALA A 85 11.29 1.34 5.72
CA ALA A 85 11.01 0.54 6.91
C ALA A 85 10.12 -0.67 6.58
N LEU A 86 8.99 -0.41 5.91
CA LEU A 86 8.05 -1.44 5.49
C LEU A 86 8.63 -2.43 4.47
N THR A 87 9.55 -1.96 3.61
CA THR A 87 10.24 -2.84 2.64
C THR A 87 11.25 -3.75 3.33
N LEU A 88 11.86 -3.30 4.43
CA LEU A 88 12.85 -4.05 5.20
C LEU A 88 12.22 -5.18 6.03
N GLY A 89 11.02 -4.95 6.58
CA GLY A 89 10.45 -5.74 7.67
C GLY A 89 10.23 -7.23 7.44
N ASP A 90 10.21 -7.67 6.19
CA ASP A 90 10.05 -9.10 5.87
C ASP A 90 11.06 -9.60 4.83
N ASN A 91 11.78 -8.69 4.16
CA ASN A 91 12.71 -9.05 3.09
C ASN A 91 14.16 -9.21 3.58
N LEU A 92 14.63 -8.36 4.50
CA LEU A 92 16.05 -8.34 4.91
C LEU A 92 16.26 -8.51 6.41
N ILE A 93 15.32 -8.04 7.24
CA ILE A 93 15.46 -7.98 8.69
C ILE A 93 14.14 -8.42 9.32
N SER A 94 14.19 -9.16 10.43
CA SER A 94 12.98 -9.52 11.18
C SER A 94 12.39 -8.30 11.89
N TRP A 95 11.06 -8.22 11.91
CA TRP A 95 10.23 -7.19 12.58
C TRP A 95 10.63 -6.82 14.03
N ASP A 96 11.37 -7.70 14.74
CA ASP A 96 11.86 -7.46 16.10
C ASP A 96 13.16 -6.63 16.16
N HIS A 97 13.78 -6.32 15.02
CA HIS A 97 15.04 -5.59 15.01
C HIS A 97 14.80 -4.11 15.34
N PRO A 98 15.56 -3.53 16.30
CA PRO A 98 15.32 -2.18 16.80
C PRO A 98 15.42 -1.09 15.71
N LEU A 99 16.22 -1.33 14.66
CA LEU A 99 16.34 -0.43 13.52
C LEU A 99 15.01 -0.21 12.81
N GLU A 100 14.25 -1.27 12.57
CA GLU A 100 12.97 -1.18 11.86
C GLU A 100 11.93 -0.44 12.68
N ILE A 101 11.81 -0.78 13.97
CA ILE A 101 10.92 -0.10 14.91
C ILE A 101 11.28 1.39 15.00
N SER A 102 12.57 1.73 15.05
CA SER A 102 13.03 3.12 15.08
C SER A 102 12.67 3.89 13.80
N LEU A 103 12.75 3.24 12.63
CA LEU A 103 12.38 3.82 11.35
C LEU A 103 10.86 4.03 11.23
N LEU A 104 10.09 3.08 11.76
CA LEU A 104 8.63 3.15 11.81
C LEU A 104 8.14 4.28 12.72
N ILE A 105 8.83 4.53 13.85
CA ILE A 105 8.58 5.66 14.75
C ILE A 105 9.08 6.98 14.15
N CYS A 106 10.17 6.96 13.38
CA CYS A 106 10.69 8.14 12.70
C CYS A 106 9.69 8.71 11.68
N GLY A 107 8.89 7.85 11.03
CA GLY A 107 7.82 8.24 10.12
C GLY A 107 6.85 9.30 10.65
N PRO A 108 6.06 9.01 11.69
CA PRO A 108 5.12 9.98 12.27
C PRO A 108 5.83 11.23 12.80
N ILE A 109 7.07 11.12 13.28
CA ILE A 109 7.87 12.27 13.72
C ILE A 109 8.21 13.18 12.54
N LEU A 110 8.66 12.62 11.40
CA LEU A 110 8.94 13.37 10.18
C LEU A 110 7.68 14.02 9.60
N ILE A 111 6.55 13.32 9.63
CA ILE A 111 5.25 13.88 9.22
C ILE A 111 4.85 15.04 10.14
N ALA A 112 4.95 14.87 11.45
CA ALA A 112 4.66 15.95 12.40
C ALA A 112 5.59 17.15 12.20
N SER A 113 6.88 16.89 11.95
CA SER A 113 7.86 17.92 11.62
C SER A 113 7.50 18.66 10.34
N PHE A 114 7.04 17.96 9.30
CA PHE A 114 6.53 18.56 8.07
C PHE A 114 5.32 19.45 8.32
N VAL A 115 4.33 18.99 9.08
CA VAL A 115 3.13 19.78 9.41
C VAL A 115 3.51 21.05 10.16
N LEU A 116 4.45 20.97 11.11
CA LEU A 116 4.93 22.12 11.87
C LEU A 116 5.74 23.09 11.00
N PHE A 117 6.55 22.58 10.07
CA PHE A 117 7.33 23.38 9.14
C PHE A 117 6.41 24.17 8.20
N GLU A 118 5.42 23.51 7.62
CA GLU A 118 4.40 24.15 6.77
C GLU A 118 3.55 25.16 7.54
N ALA A 119 3.16 24.84 8.79
CA ALA A 119 2.34 25.75 9.59
C ALA A 119 3.09 27.02 10.04
N LYS A 120 4.42 26.99 10.15
CA LYS A 120 5.21 28.09 10.78
C LYS A 120 6.19 28.80 9.83
N ALA A 121 6.71 28.13 8.81
CA ALA A 121 7.86 28.60 8.04
C ALA A 121 7.62 28.74 6.53
N ALA A 122 6.58 28.12 5.97
CA ALA A 122 6.34 28.15 4.53
C ALA A 122 5.79 29.50 4.07
N ALA A 123 6.53 30.18 3.18
CA ALA A 123 6.09 31.42 2.53
C ALA A 123 5.07 31.18 1.41
N VAL A 124 5.09 29.98 0.82
CA VAL A 124 4.11 29.48 -0.16
C VAL A 124 3.80 28.03 0.23
N PRO A 125 2.75 27.78 1.02
CA PRO A 125 2.46 26.45 1.52
C PRO A 125 2.08 25.51 0.38
N ILE A 126 2.69 24.32 0.35
CA ILE A 126 2.41 23.25 -0.62
C ILE A 126 1.04 22.65 -0.33
N ILE A 127 0.72 22.51 0.97
CA ILE A 127 -0.58 22.07 1.47
C ILE A 127 -1.21 23.22 2.24
N ASN A 128 -2.39 23.65 1.81
CA ASN A 128 -3.23 24.50 2.65
C ASN A 128 -3.62 23.71 3.91
N MET A 129 -3.02 24.05 5.05
CA MET A 129 -3.23 23.35 6.32
C MET A 129 -4.58 23.67 6.98
N THR A 130 -5.26 24.74 6.55
CA THR A 130 -6.56 25.17 7.07
C THR A 130 -7.69 24.12 6.93
N PRO A 131 -7.85 23.42 5.79
CA PRO A 131 -8.85 22.36 5.65
C PRO A 131 -8.47 21.00 6.26
N VAL A 132 -7.20 20.73 6.55
CA VAL A 132 -6.72 19.38 6.93
C VAL A 132 -7.35 18.89 8.25
N PHE A 133 -7.65 19.80 9.18
CA PHE A 133 -8.26 19.47 10.47
C PHE A 133 -9.80 19.50 10.47
N LYS A 134 -10.45 19.65 9.31
CA LYS A 134 -11.91 19.51 9.23
C LYS A 134 -12.31 18.04 9.30
N MET A 135 -13.38 17.76 10.04
CA MET A 135 -13.92 16.41 10.23
C MET A 135 -14.22 15.69 8.90
N GLU A 136 -14.64 16.43 7.88
CA GLU A 136 -14.90 15.90 6.53
C GLU A 136 -13.65 15.26 5.92
N TYR A 137 -12.48 15.89 6.04
CA TYR A 137 -11.22 15.37 5.49
C TYR A 137 -10.70 14.17 6.28
N LEU A 138 -10.85 14.19 7.61
CA LEU A 138 -10.51 13.04 8.46
C LEU A 138 -11.35 11.80 8.15
N VAL A 139 -12.65 11.97 7.86
CA VAL A 139 -13.53 10.86 7.46
C VAL A 139 -13.07 10.25 6.13
N VAL A 140 -12.69 11.08 5.16
CA VAL A 140 -12.14 10.59 3.87
C VAL A 140 -10.83 9.84 4.07
N LEU A 141 -9.91 10.38 4.89
CA LEU A 141 -8.64 9.72 5.21
C LEU A 141 -8.88 8.36 5.86
N PHE A 142 -9.72 8.31 6.89
CA PHE A 142 -10.10 7.08 7.57
C PHE A 142 -10.75 6.07 6.63
N GLN A 143 -11.61 6.53 5.73
CA GLN A 143 -12.25 5.70 4.72
C GLN A 143 -11.22 5.06 3.77
N VAL A 144 -10.19 5.80 3.34
CA VAL A 144 -9.12 5.27 2.49
C VAL A 144 -8.34 4.17 3.20
N PHE A 145 -7.93 4.39 4.46
CA PHE A 145 -7.26 3.35 5.26
C PHE A 145 -8.15 2.12 5.45
N GLY A 146 -9.44 2.32 5.73
CA GLY A 146 -10.41 1.24 5.87
C GLY A 146 -10.54 0.40 4.60
N VAL A 147 -10.64 1.05 3.43
CA VAL A 147 -10.72 0.35 2.13
C VAL A 147 -9.44 -0.46 1.87
N ILE A 148 -8.26 0.12 2.08
CA ILE A 148 -6.98 -0.57 1.89
C ILE A 148 -6.87 -1.79 2.81
N SER A 149 -7.28 -1.65 4.08
CA SER A 149 -7.23 -2.74 5.05
C SER A 149 -8.18 -3.90 4.68
N ILE A 150 -9.39 -3.59 4.20
CA ILE A 150 -10.34 -4.61 3.72
C ILE A 150 -9.78 -5.30 2.48
N LEU A 151 -9.18 -4.54 1.56
CA LEU A 151 -8.65 -5.07 0.31
C LEU A 151 -7.45 -6.00 0.52
N ASN A 152 -6.68 -5.82 1.59
CA ASN A 152 -5.58 -6.73 1.95
C ASN A 152 -6.07 -7.97 2.73
N SER A 153 -7.04 -7.80 3.63
CA SER A 153 -7.56 -8.90 4.47
C SER A 153 -8.40 -9.92 3.70
N VAL A 154 -9.17 -9.49 2.69
CA VAL A 154 -10.10 -10.35 1.95
C VAL A 154 -9.37 -11.42 1.10
N PRO A 155 -8.35 -11.09 0.28
CA PRO A 155 -7.58 -12.08 -0.45
C PRO A 155 -6.87 -13.07 0.46
N ASN A 156 -6.29 -12.62 1.58
CA ASN A 156 -5.65 -13.51 2.55
C ASN A 156 -6.64 -14.48 3.17
N CYS A 157 -7.81 -13.99 3.58
CA CYS A 157 -8.87 -14.82 4.15
C CYS A 157 -9.43 -15.84 3.13
N LEU A 158 -9.59 -15.43 1.86
CA LEU A 158 -10.01 -16.32 0.77
C LEU A 158 -8.92 -17.31 0.35
N SER A 159 -7.64 -16.94 0.44
CA SER A 159 -6.51 -17.81 0.11
C SER A 159 -6.32 -18.92 1.13
N LEU A 160 -6.65 -18.67 2.41
CA LEU A 160 -6.56 -19.68 3.47
C LEU A 160 -7.65 -20.76 3.35
N ARG A 161 -8.87 -20.42 2.90
CA ARG A 161 -9.99 -21.38 2.85
C ARG A 161 -9.73 -22.64 1.99
N PRO A 162 -9.23 -22.54 0.74
CA PRO A 162 -8.94 -23.72 -0.08
C PRO A 162 -7.92 -24.67 0.57
N ASN A 163 -7.00 -24.12 1.37
CA ASN A 163 -5.89 -24.85 1.96
C ASN A 163 -6.38 -25.65 3.17
N GLU A 164 -7.17 -25.01 4.03
CA GLU A 164 -7.85 -25.62 5.18
C GLU A 164 -8.77 -26.76 4.74
N VAL A 165 -9.59 -26.55 3.69
CA VAL A 165 -10.47 -27.59 3.14
C VAL A 165 -9.66 -28.77 2.58
N ARG A 166 -8.51 -28.50 1.95
CA ARG A 166 -7.63 -29.54 1.42
C ARG A 166 -6.95 -30.34 2.53
N LEU A 167 -6.55 -29.69 3.62
CA LEU A 167 -5.98 -30.31 4.81
C LEU A 167 -7.01 -31.16 5.55
N ALA A 168 -8.21 -30.63 5.79
CA ALA A 168 -9.32 -31.37 6.41
C ALA A 168 -9.68 -32.64 5.62
N ASN A 169 -9.74 -32.55 4.28
CA ASN A 169 -9.97 -33.71 3.42
C ASN A 169 -8.81 -34.71 3.39
N ARG A 170 -7.57 -34.27 3.65
CA ARG A 170 -6.40 -35.15 3.74
C ARG A 170 -6.37 -35.89 5.08
N VAL A 171 -6.63 -35.19 6.18
CA VAL A 171 -6.74 -35.76 7.53
C VAL A 171 -7.89 -36.78 7.60
N ASN A 172 -9.05 -36.48 7.02
CA ASN A 172 -10.18 -37.41 7.01
C ASN A 172 -9.87 -38.70 6.23
N ARG A 173 -9.12 -38.61 5.11
CA ARG A 173 -8.65 -39.79 4.35
C ARG A 173 -7.63 -40.64 5.10
N LEU A 174 -6.72 -40.01 5.83
CA LEU A 174 -5.74 -40.74 6.66
C LEU A 174 -6.44 -41.45 7.83
N SER A 175 -7.45 -40.81 8.44
CA SER A 175 -8.27 -41.39 9.49
C SER A 175 -9.13 -42.57 9.02
N SER A 176 -9.66 -42.54 7.79
CA SER A 176 -10.41 -43.67 7.24
C SER A 176 -9.49 -44.83 6.85
N SER A 177 -8.32 -44.55 6.27
CA SER A 177 -7.32 -45.57 5.92
C SER A 177 -6.83 -46.35 7.14
N SER A 178 -6.54 -45.66 8.26
CA SER A 178 -6.10 -46.31 9.50
C SER A 178 -7.18 -47.18 10.16
N ARG A 179 -8.46 -46.88 9.93
CA ARG A 179 -9.59 -47.66 10.46
C ARG A 179 -9.79 -48.99 9.75
N HIS A 180 -9.42 -49.09 8.47
CA HIS A 180 -9.49 -50.35 7.74
C HIS A 180 -8.33 -51.31 8.10
N THR A 181 -7.16 -50.79 8.45
CA THR A 181 -6.00 -51.60 8.87
C THR A 181 -6.15 -52.17 10.28
N PHE A 182 -6.84 -51.48 11.19
CA PHE A 182 -7.06 -51.97 12.55
C PHE A 182 -8.12 -53.08 12.65
N LYS A 183 -9.10 -53.10 11.72
CA LYS A 183 -10.17 -54.10 11.72
C LYS A 183 -9.78 -55.47 11.14
N SER A 184 -8.52 -55.62 10.70
CA SER A 184 -7.98 -56.82 10.04
C SER A 184 -6.88 -57.52 10.84
N ALA A 185 -6.60 -57.12 12.09
CA ALA A 185 -5.73 -57.91 12.97
C ALA A 185 -6.47 -59.18 13.44
N PRO A 186 -6.00 -60.39 13.09
CA PRO A 186 -6.61 -61.63 13.56
C PRO A 186 -6.35 -61.75 15.07
N LEU A 187 -7.40 -61.94 15.86
CA LEU A 187 -7.33 -62.37 17.25
C LEU A 187 -6.73 -63.78 17.28
N THR A 188 -5.41 -63.89 17.45
CA THR A 188 -4.75 -65.16 17.76
C THR A 188 -5.15 -65.57 19.18
N HIS A 189 -6.00 -66.58 19.29
CA HIS A 189 -6.34 -67.25 20.55
C HIS A 189 -5.08 -67.79 21.25
N PRO A 190 -4.92 -67.60 22.57
CA PRO A 190 -3.87 -68.26 23.32
C PRO A 190 -4.17 -69.76 23.47
N PRO A 191 -3.16 -70.64 23.31
CA PRO A 191 -3.36 -72.08 23.48
C PRO A 191 -3.63 -72.44 24.94
N SER A 192 -4.72 -73.18 25.15
CA SER A 192 -5.10 -73.82 26.39
C SER A 192 -4.00 -74.80 26.85
N ARG A 193 -3.35 -74.48 27.97
CA ARG A 193 -2.39 -75.38 28.62
C ARG A 193 -3.15 -76.30 29.57
N THR A 194 -3.41 -77.52 29.12
CA THR A 194 -3.78 -78.66 29.98
C THR A 194 -2.58 -79.09 30.82
N GLY A 195 -2.85 -79.58 32.03
CA GLY A 195 -1.87 -79.98 33.07
C GLY A 195 -0.92 -81.13 32.69
N PRO A 196 -0.26 -81.79 33.66
CA PRO A 196 -0.67 -82.06 35.04
C PRO A 196 0.06 -81.27 36.13
#